data_AF-E8WMX3-F1
#
_entry.id   AF-E8WMX3-F1
#
_cell.length_a   1.000
_cell.length_b   1.000
_cell.length_c   1.000
_cell.angle_alpha   90.00
_cell.angle_beta   90.00
_cell.angle_gamma   90.00
#
_symmetry.space_group_name_H-M   'P 1'
#
loop_
_entity.id
_entity.type
_entity.pdbx_description
1 polymer ?
#
loop_
_entity_poly.entity_id
_entity_poly.type
_entity_poly.pdbx_seq_one_letter_code
_entity_poly.pdbx_strand_id
1 'polypeptide(L)'
;MMPLSLARFVCALFIAVAVFGASLAFGAGPFPQVNVEIADVGKSKELASVLSSKGFKTTIPSKNMRVTDVQTNCAVWIGKNVPLEALRVVLPEAIRTHPELKFFHVVGDRGETPPAKVNDTVHIGGSIEATLIWKLNVIDQKELLNALATAKSLKELHAFLHEKNIAKEEKTEVKAEPAK
;
A
#
# COMPACT_ATOMS: atom_id res chain seq x y z
N MET A 1 61.80 -3.02 41.86
CA MET A 1 61.95 -4.43 41.47
C MET A 1 60.57 -5.07 41.49
N MET A 2 60.04 -5.44 40.32
CA MET A 2 58.84 -6.31 40.18
C MET A 2 59.22 -7.77 40.51
N PRO A 3 58.22 -8.63 40.74
CA PRO A 3 58.01 -9.65 39.71
C PRO A 3 56.55 -9.81 39.28
N LEU A 4 56.43 -10.07 37.97
CA LEU A 4 55.28 -10.57 37.22
C LEU A 4 55.05 -12.06 37.50
N SER A 5 53.79 -12.48 37.62
CA SER A 5 53.27 -13.79 37.15
C SER A 5 51.73 -13.79 37.32
N LEU A 6 50.93 -13.57 36.28
CA LEU A 6 50.46 -14.53 35.27
C LEU A 6 49.52 -15.62 35.83
N ALA A 7 48.22 -15.28 35.95
CA ALA A 7 47.14 -16.28 35.93
C ALA A 7 46.03 -15.77 35.00
N ARG A 8 45.94 -16.43 33.84
CA ARG A 8 44.85 -16.34 32.86
C ARG A 8 43.58 -16.97 33.46
N PHE A 9 42.41 -16.43 33.19
CA PHE A 9 41.17 -17.14 32.75
C PHE A 9 40.03 -16.10 32.73
N VAL A 10 39.74 -15.51 31.55
CA VAL A 10 38.52 -15.77 30.74
C VAL A 10 37.22 -15.54 31.53
N CYS A 11 36.51 -14.46 31.26
CA CYS A 11 35.11 -14.49 30.78
C CYS A 11 34.43 -13.11 30.82
N ALA A 12 33.63 -12.86 29.79
CA ALA A 12 32.52 -11.92 29.72
C ALA A 12 32.85 -10.42 29.66
N LEU A 13 33.33 -10.05 28.48
CA LEU A 13 33.01 -8.81 27.78
C LEU A 13 31.47 -8.64 27.72
N PHE A 14 30.84 -8.03 28.72
CA PHE A 14 29.50 -7.49 28.58
C PHE A 14 29.60 -6.13 27.88
N ILE A 15 29.73 -6.17 26.54
CA ILE A 15 29.26 -5.06 25.72
C ILE A 15 27.75 -5.07 25.89
N ALA A 16 27.26 -4.28 26.84
CA ALA A 16 25.90 -3.78 26.79
C ALA A 16 25.80 -2.93 25.52
N VAL A 17 25.44 -3.58 24.41
CA VAL A 17 24.79 -2.90 23.29
C VAL A 17 23.49 -2.40 23.91
N ALA A 18 23.53 -1.19 24.46
CA ALA A 18 22.37 -0.36 24.53
C ALA A 18 21.93 -0.22 23.08
N VAL A 19 21.02 -1.10 22.66
CA VAL A 19 20.16 -0.89 21.52
C VAL A 19 19.39 0.36 21.92
N PHE A 20 20.01 1.50 21.66
CA PHE A 20 19.33 2.75 21.45
C PHE A 20 18.24 2.35 20.47
N GLY A 21 17.02 2.24 21.00
CA GLY A 21 15.83 2.39 20.20
C GLY A 21 15.96 3.76 19.56
N ALA A 22 16.67 3.80 18.43
CA ALA A 22 16.40 4.76 17.41
C ALA A 22 14.97 4.44 16.99
N SER A 23 14.02 4.95 17.76
CA SER A 23 12.84 5.53 17.18
C SER A 23 13.38 6.38 16.04
N LEU A 24 13.33 5.82 14.83
CA LEU A 24 13.28 6.62 13.63
C LEU A 24 11.98 7.41 13.79
N ALA A 25 12.06 8.48 14.56
CA ALA A 25 11.20 9.62 14.41
C ALA A 25 11.49 10.06 12.98
N PHE A 26 10.75 9.48 12.03
CA PHE A 26 10.46 10.12 10.76
C PHE A 26 9.78 11.43 11.15
N GLY A 27 10.60 12.43 11.49
CA GLY A 27 10.16 13.80 11.64
C GLY A 27 9.37 14.14 10.40
N ALA A 28 8.18 14.70 10.60
CA ALA A 28 7.20 15.07 9.59
C ALA A 28 7.82 15.15 8.18
N GLY A 29 7.70 14.04 7.43
CA GLY A 29 8.31 13.95 6.12
C GLY A 29 7.79 15.06 5.21
N PRO A 30 8.57 15.51 4.21
CA PRO A 30 8.23 16.65 3.35
C PRO A 30 7.18 16.25 2.30
N PHE A 31 6.15 15.49 2.65
CA PHE A 31 5.07 15.17 1.73
C PHE A 31 4.13 16.38 1.67
N PRO A 32 4.13 17.19 0.59
CA PRO A 32 3.12 18.21 0.44
C PRO A 32 1.73 17.55 0.43
N GLN A 33 1.02 17.69 1.56
CA GLN A 33 -0.44 17.55 1.75
C GLN A 33 -1.14 16.45 0.91
N VAL A 34 -0.59 15.24 0.83
CA VAL A 34 -1.31 14.11 0.23
C VAL A 34 -2.52 13.79 1.11
N ASN A 35 -3.71 13.86 0.53
CA ASN A 35 -4.93 13.51 1.21
C ASN A 35 -5.16 12.00 1.12
N VAL A 36 -5.52 11.39 2.23
CA VAL A 36 -5.92 9.98 2.29
C VAL A 36 -7.36 9.92 2.82
N GLU A 37 -8.27 9.54 1.93
CA GLU A 37 -9.66 9.29 2.29
C GLU A 37 -9.83 7.82 2.64
N ILE A 38 -10.38 7.52 3.82
CA ILE A 38 -10.51 6.15 4.32
C ILE A 38 -11.99 5.86 4.53
N ALA A 39 -12.49 4.79 3.92
CA ALA A 39 -13.86 4.35 4.13
C ALA A 39 -14.13 4.03 5.61
N ASP A 40 -15.28 4.42 6.13
CA ASP A 40 -15.65 4.22 7.54
C ASP A 40 -16.09 2.78 7.82
N VAL A 41 -15.15 1.84 7.73
CA VAL A 41 -15.35 0.41 8.00
C VAL A 41 -14.12 -0.20 8.68
N GLY A 42 -14.34 -1.26 9.46
CA GLY A 42 -13.27 -2.01 10.10
C GLY A 42 -12.35 -1.14 10.96
N LYS A 43 -11.05 -1.19 10.67
CA LYS A 43 -9.98 -0.48 11.41
C LYS A 43 -9.64 0.90 10.83
N SER A 44 -10.60 1.56 10.18
CA SER A 44 -10.43 2.87 9.52
C SER A 44 -9.78 3.94 10.42
N LYS A 45 -10.20 4.02 11.69
CA LYS A 45 -9.64 4.97 12.68
C LYS A 45 -8.20 4.66 13.07
N GLU A 46 -7.84 3.38 13.17
CA GLU A 46 -6.46 2.95 13.43
C GLU A 46 -5.56 3.36 12.27
N LEU A 47 -5.98 3.07 11.03
CA LEU A 47 -5.26 3.47 9.84
C LEU A 47 -5.11 5.00 9.74
N ALA A 48 -6.19 5.74 9.97
CA ALA A 48 -6.17 7.20 9.96
C ALA A 48 -5.17 7.75 10.99
N SER A 49 -5.14 7.18 12.20
CA SER A 49 -4.18 7.58 13.24
C SER A 49 -2.74 7.30 12.83
N VAL A 50 -2.46 6.13 12.26
CA VAL A 50 -1.10 5.75 11.82
C VAL A 50 -0.62 6.63 10.67
N LEU A 51 -1.48 6.93 9.70
CA LEU A 51 -1.11 7.79 8.58
C LEU A 51 -0.97 9.26 9.02
N SER A 52 -1.83 9.73 9.93
CA SER A 52 -1.73 11.10 10.46
C SER A 52 -0.43 11.30 11.25
N SER A 53 0.02 10.31 12.03
CA SER A 53 1.30 10.39 12.75
C SER A 53 2.52 10.38 11.83
N LYS A 54 2.35 9.92 10.58
CA LYS A 54 3.37 9.96 9.52
C LYS A 54 3.30 11.22 8.64
N GLY A 55 2.41 12.17 8.97
CA GLY A 55 2.30 13.47 8.30
C GLY A 55 1.29 13.54 7.16
N PHE A 56 0.47 12.51 6.96
CA PHE A 56 -0.60 12.54 5.95
C PHE A 56 -1.85 13.27 6.47
N LYS A 57 -2.52 14.00 5.58
CA LYS A 57 -3.87 14.51 5.88
C LYS A 57 -4.84 13.35 5.68
N THR A 58 -5.53 12.94 6.74
CA THR A 58 -6.51 11.85 6.66
C THR A 58 -7.92 12.37 6.86
N THR A 59 -8.86 11.78 6.14
CA THR A 59 -10.29 12.03 6.35
C THR A 59 -11.05 10.72 6.29
N ILE A 60 -12.04 10.57 7.16
CA ILE A 60 -13.01 9.47 7.11
C ILE A 60 -14.35 10.10 6.73
N PRO A 61 -14.75 10.04 5.44
CA PRO A 61 -16.04 10.58 5.02
C PRO A 61 -17.19 9.87 5.73
N SER A 62 -18.33 10.55 5.86
CA SER A 62 -19.56 9.93 6.39
C SER A 62 -19.89 8.66 5.60
N LYS A 63 -20.32 7.62 6.31
CA LYS A 63 -20.49 6.26 5.79
C LYS A 63 -21.17 6.22 4.42
N ASN A 64 -20.45 5.71 3.43
CA ASN A 64 -20.98 5.47 2.09
C ASN A 64 -21.90 4.25 2.11
N MET A 65 -23.14 4.37 1.64
CA MET A 65 -24.12 3.27 1.59
C MET A 65 -23.64 2.04 0.81
N ARG A 66 -22.63 2.19 -0.07
CA ARG A 66 -22.07 1.10 -0.89
C ARG A 66 -20.92 0.34 -0.23
N VAL A 67 -20.40 0.83 0.90
CA VAL A 67 -19.35 0.16 1.67
C VAL A 67 -19.92 -0.10 3.06
N THR A 68 -20.65 -1.21 3.18
CA THR A 68 -21.44 -1.54 4.37
C THR A 68 -20.63 -2.27 5.42
N ASP A 69 -19.63 -3.03 4.99
CA ASP A 69 -18.84 -3.95 5.79
C ASP A 69 -17.42 -4.15 5.21
N VAL A 70 -16.58 -4.85 5.97
CA VAL A 70 -15.18 -5.12 5.62
C VAL A 70 -15.06 -6.05 4.42
N GLN A 71 -15.97 -7.00 4.23
CA GLN A 71 -15.88 -7.99 3.14
C GLN A 71 -16.10 -7.35 1.77
N THR A 72 -16.95 -6.34 1.73
CA THR A 72 -17.22 -5.57 0.52
C THR A 72 -16.17 -4.48 0.27
N ASN A 73 -15.29 -4.17 1.23
CA ASN A 73 -14.34 -3.07 1.18
C ASN A 73 -12.92 -3.50 0.75
N CYS A 74 -12.66 -3.66 -0.54
CA CYS A 74 -11.44 -4.34 -1.02
C CYS A 74 -10.61 -3.57 -2.04
N ALA A 75 -10.95 -2.30 -2.31
CA ALA A 75 -10.31 -1.50 -3.35
C ALA A 75 -9.52 -0.30 -2.81
N VAL A 76 -8.46 0.07 -3.52
CA VAL A 76 -7.73 1.32 -3.35
C VAL A 76 -7.70 2.07 -4.69
N TRP A 77 -8.14 3.33 -4.66
CA TRP A 77 -8.12 4.22 -5.81
C TRP A 77 -7.00 5.26 -5.62
N ILE A 78 -6.10 5.34 -6.58
CA ILE A 78 -4.86 6.12 -6.49
C ILE A 78 -4.96 7.29 -7.48
N GLY A 79 -4.88 8.51 -6.97
CA GLY A 79 -4.75 9.70 -7.80
C GLY A 79 -3.46 9.69 -8.61
N LYS A 80 -3.54 10.10 -9.87
CA LYS A 80 -2.41 10.08 -10.81
C LYS A 80 -1.22 11.00 -10.48
N ASN A 81 -1.38 11.91 -9.52
CA ASN A 81 -0.32 12.83 -9.09
C ASN A 81 0.22 12.48 -7.70
N VAL A 82 -0.29 11.43 -7.04
CA VAL A 82 0.18 11.05 -5.71
C VAL A 82 1.65 10.62 -5.82
N PRO A 83 2.58 11.26 -5.09
CA PRO A 83 4.01 10.93 -5.19
C PRO A 83 4.31 9.48 -4.84
N LEU A 84 5.26 8.87 -5.56
CA LEU A 84 5.67 7.48 -5.31
C LEU A 84 6.08 7.24 -3.85
N GLU A 85 6.82 8.18 -3.25
CA GLU A 85 7.24 8.09 -1.86
C GLU A 85 6.07 8.10 -0.87
N ALA A 86 4.98 8.81 -1.19
CA ALA A 86 3.76 8.77 -0.39
C ALA A 86 3.10 7.39 -0.49
N LEU A 87 3.02 6.82 -1.71
CA LEU A 87 2.46 5.48 -1.93
C LEU A 87 3.25 4.39 -1.19
N ARG A 88 4.59 4.51 -1.12
CA ARG A 88 5.47 3.63 -0.36
C ARG A 88 5.20 3.60 1.14
N VAL A 89 4.51 4.62 1.66
CA VAL A 89 4.11 4.65 3.07
C VAL A 89 2.64 4.27 3.22
N VAL A 90 1.77 4.81 2.38
CA VAL A 90 0.31 4.65 2.49
C VAL A 90 -0.13 3.21 2.21
N LEU A 91 0.33 2.61 1.11
CA LEU A 91 -0.16 1.29 0.68
C LEU A 91 0.22 0.16 1.64
N PRO A 92 1.47 0.08 2.18
CA PRO A 92 1.79 -0.94 3.16
C PRO A 92 0.97 -0.84 4.45
N GLU A 93 0.71 0.38 4.94
CA GLU A 93 -0.12 0.58 6.13
C GLU A 93 -1.59 0.24 5.88
N ALA A 94 -2.09 0.60 4.70
CA ALA A 94 -3.43 0.22 4.27
C ALA A 94 -3.60 -1.30 4.25
N ILE A 95 -2.69 -2.02 3.59
CA ILE A 95 -2.71 -3.48 3.48
C ILE A 95 -2.57 -4.15 4.85
N ARG A 96 -1.66 -3.65 5.70
CA ARG A 96 -1.47 -4.18 7.06
C ARG A 96 -2.73 -4.06 7.91
N THR A 97 -3.45 -2.94 7.77
CA THR A 97 -4.64 -2.64 8.58
C THR A 97 -5.92 -3.25 8.00
N HIS A 98 -5.97 -3.38 6.67
CA HIS A 98 -7.06 -3.89 5.85
C HIS A 98 -6.53 -4.97 4.89
N PRO A 99 -6.32 -6.21 5.37
CA PRO A 99 -5.75 -7.30 4.57
C PRO A 99 -6.67 -7.76 3.43
N GLU A 100 -7.93 -7.33 3.41
CA GLU A 100 -8.90 -7.58 2.35
C GLU A 100 -8.64 -6.79 1.05
N LEU A 101 -7.79 -5.76 1.10
CA LEU A 101 -7.48 -4.91 -0.06
C LEU A 101 -6.74 -5.70 -1.14
N LYS A 102 -7.35 -5.83 -2.31
CA LYS A 102 -6.84 -6.68 -3.39
C LYS A 102 -7.04 -6.09 -4.79
N PHE A 103 -7.70 -4.94 -4.89
CA PHE A 103 -7.85 -4.20 -6.13
C PHE A 103 -7.19 -2.83 -5.98
N PHE A 104 -6.30 -2.50 -6.90
CA PHE A 104 -5.55 -1.24 -6.88
C PHE A 104 -5.61 -0.63 -8.27
N HIS A 105 -6.03 0.62 -8.35
CA HIS A 105 -6.28 1.28 -9.63
C HIS A 105 -5.84 2.74 -9.59
N VAL A 106 -5.22 3.20 -10.68
CA VAL A 106 -4.87 4.60 -10.89
C VAL A 106 -6.05 5.29 -11.57
N VAL A 107 -6.64 6.29 -10.90
CA VAL A 107 -7.80 7.01 -11.45
C VAL A 107 -7.37 7.87 -12.63
N GLY A 108 -8.07 7.75 -13.76
CA GLY A 108 -7.76 8.48 -15.00
C GLY A 108 -6.94 7.67 -16.01
N ASP A 109 -6.50 6.46 -15.63
CA ASP A 109 -5.64 5.60 -16.43
C ASP A 109 -6.36 4.94 -17.63
N ARG A 110 -7.70 4.90 -17.64
CA ARG A 110 -8.47 4.42 -18.81
C ARG A 110 -9.28 5.53 -19.48
N GLY A 111 -8.77 6.77 -19.38
CA GLY A 111 -9.37 7.94 -20.01
C GLY A 111 -10.46 8.62 -19.17
N GLU A 112 -10.58 8.26 -17.89
CA GLU A 112 -11.49 8.94 -16.97
C GLU A 112 -11.03 10.38 -16.70
N THR A 113 -11.99 11.27 -16.46
CA THR A 113 -11.76 12.67 -16.12
C THR A 113 -12.29 12.96 -14.71
N PRO A 114 -11.65 12.40 -13.66
CA PRO A 114 -12.13 12.63 -12.29
C PRO A 114 -11.96 14.11 -11.90
N PRO A 115 -12.72 14.59 -10.90
CA PRO A 115 -12.51 15.92 -10.34
C PRO A 115 -11.05 16.12 -9.92
N ALA A 116 -10.51 17.33 -10.11
CA ALA A 116 -9.08 17.61 -9.88
C ALA A 116 -8.56 17.11 -8.52
N LYS A 117 -9.35 17.25 -7.46
CA LYS A 117 -9.02 16.78 -6.09
C LYS A 117 -8.67 15.28 -6.00
N VAL A 118 -9.22 14.46 -6.89
CA VAL A 118 -8.98 13.01 -6.91
C VAL A 118 -7.57 12.70 -7.41
N ASN A 119 -6.99 13.56 -8.26
CA ASN A 119 -5.66 13.32 -8.81
C ASN A 119 -4.57 13.32 -7.73
N ASP A 120 -4.80 14.02 -6.61
CA ASP A 120 -3.83 14.19 -5.52
C ASP A 120 -4.24 13.42 -4.25
N THR A 121 -5.20 12.50 -4.35
CA THR A 121 -5.78 11.77 -3.22
C THR A 121 -5.60 10.26 -3.35
N VAL A 122 -5.38 9.57 -2.23
CA VAL A 122 -5.52 8.10 -2.13
C VAL A 122 -6.84 7.79 -1.44
N HIS A 123 -7.73 7.04 -2.10
CA HIS A 123 -8.98 6.58 -1.50
C HIS A 123 -8.83 5.11 -1.11
N ILE A 124 -8.79 4.86 0.20
CA ILE A 124 -8.67 3.53 0.79
C ILE A 124 -10.06 3.05 1.16
N GLY A 125 -10.50 2.02 0.46
CA GLY A 125 -11.78 1.41 0.68
C GLY A 125 -12.81 1.78 -0.40
N GLY A 126 -13.02 0.82 -1.31
CA GLY A 126 -14.06 0.84 -2.32
C GLY A 126 -14.74 -0.52 -2.42
N SER A 127 -15.98 -0.52 -2.92
CA SER A 127 -16.81 -1.71 -2.95
C SER A 127 -16.35 -2.73 -3.99
N ILE A 128 -16.52 -4.03 -3.70
CA ILE A 128 -16.40 -5.12 -4.70
C ILE A 128 -17.21 -4.77 -5.95
N GLU A 129 -18.43 -4.25 -5.78
CA GLU A 129 -19.31 -3.88 -6.89
C GLU A 129 -18.65 -2.87 -7.84
N ALA A 130 -18.02 -1.81 -7.30
CA ALA A 130 -17.26 -0.88 -8.11
C ALA A 130 -16.15 -1.61 -8.87
N THR A 131 -15.36 -2.47 -8.20
CA THR A 131 -14.28 -3.19 -8.87
C THR A 131 -14.76 -4.11 -10.01
N LEU A 132 -15.95 -4.68 -9.89
CA LEU A 132 -16.57 -5.50 -10.94
C LEU A 132 -17.01 -4.66 -12.14
N ILE A 133 -17.65 -3.49 -11.90
CA ILE A 133 -18.01 -2.53 -12.96
C ILE A 133 -16.75 -2.09 -13.71
N TRP A 134 -15.68 -1.81 -12.96
CA TRP A 134 -14.39 -1.42 -13.50
C TRP A 134 -13.56 -2.58 -14.03
N LYS A 135 -14.05 -3.84 -13.95
CA LYS A 135 -13.32 -5.04 -14.40
C LYS A 135 -11.86 -5.05 -13.90
N LEU A 136 -11.66 -4.68 -12.64
CA LEU A 136 -10.33 -4.69 -12.03
C LEU A 136 -9.94 -6.13 -11.71
N ASN A 137 -8.67 -6.44 -11.90
CA ASN A 137 -8.16 -7.76 -11.54
C ASN A 137 -7.67 -7.75 -10.10
N VAL A 138 -7.70 -8.92 -9.47
CA VAL A 138 -7.04 -9.12 -8.19
C VAL A 138 -5.52 -8.98 -8.39
N ILE A 139 -4.89 -8.14 -7.58
CA ILE A 139 -3.44 -7.97 -7.53
C ILE A 139 -2.95 -8.56 -6.21
N ASP A 140 -2.00 -9.49 -6.29
CA ASP A 140 -1.38 -10.05 -5.10
C ASP A 140 -0.64 -8.97 -4.31
N GLN A 141 -0.83 -8.95 -2.99
CA GLN A 141 -0.27 -7.90 -2.14
C GLN A 141 1.26 -7.96 -2.09
N LYS A 142 1.87 -9.16 -2.10
CA LYS A 142 3.34 -9.27 -2.10
C LYS A 142 3.90 -8.76 -3.42
N GLU A 143 3.25 -9.10 -4.53
CA GLU A 143 3.61 -8.59 -5.84
C GLU A 143 3.52 -7.06 -5.91
N LEU A 144 2.40 -6.48 -5.43
CA LEU A 144 2.24 -5.02 -5.37
C LEU A 144 3.31 -4.36 -4.49
N LEU A 145 3.56 -4.89 -3.29
CA LEU A 145 4.56 -4.35 -2.38
C LEU A 145 5.97 -4.43 -2.99
N ASN A 146 6.28 -5.50 -3.72
CA ASN A 146 7.53 -5.62 -4.47
C ASN A 146 7.63 -4.60 -5.61
N ALA A 147 6.56 -4.42 -6.39
CA ALA A 147 6.51 -3.40 -7.44
C ALA A 147 6.70 -1.99 -6.86
N LEU A 148 6.08 -1.70 -5.71
CA LEU A 148 6.19 -0.43 -5.00
C LEU A 148 7.62 -0.17 -4.47
N ALA A 149 8.29 -1.22 -3.98
CA ALA A 149 9.68 -1.13 -3.50
C ALA A 149 10.69 -0.94 -4.64
N THR A 150 10.43 -1.53 -5.81
CA THR A 150 11.38 -1.58 -6.93
C THR A 150 11.16 -0.52 -8.01
N ALA A 151 9.96 0.04 -8.12
CA ALA A 151 9.65 1.09 -9.09
C ALA A 151 10.58 2.30 -8.90
N LYS A 152 11.19 2.78 -9.98
CA LYS A 152 12.11 3.94 -9.95
C LYS A 152 11.37 5.26 -10.14
N SER A 153 10.14 5.20 -10.64
CA SER A 153 9.32 6.37 -10.93
C SER A 153 7.84 6.08 -10.72
N LEU A 154 7.05 7.14 -10.51
CA LEU A 154 5.59 7.05 -10.42
C LEU A 154 5.00 6.43 -11.69
N LYS A 155 5.56 6.78 -12.86
CA LYS A 155 5.17 6.24 -14.16
C LYS A 155 5.33 4.73 -14.24
N GLU A 156 6.42 4.18 -13.70
CA GLU A 156 6.64 2.72 -13.66
C GLU A 156 5.60 2.01 -12.79
N LEU A 157 5.28 2.56 -11.62
CA LEU A 157 4.24 2.00 -10.76
C LEU A 157 2.86 2.06 -11.44
N HIS A 158 2.54 3.15 -12.12
CA HIS A 158 1.30 3.28 -12.87
C HIS A 158 1.20 2.27 -14.01
N ALA A 159 2.28 2.09 -14.79
CA ALA A 159 2.33 1.10 -15.85
C ALA A 159 2.09 -0.32 -15.32
N PHE A 160 2.72 -0.68 -14.19
CA PHE A 160 2.46 -1.96 -13.52
C PHE A 160 0.98 -2.13 -13.16
N LEU A 161 0.37 -1.13 -12.52
CA LEU A 161 -1.04 -1.17 -12.13
C LEU A 161 -1.98 -1.21 -13.35
N HIS A 162 -1.63 -0.51 -14.42
CA HIS A 162 -2.35 -0.53 -15.69
C HIS A 162 -2.35 -1.94 -16.28
N GLU A 163 -1.17 -2.51 -16.50
CA GLU A 163 -0.98 -3.84 -17.08
C GLU A 163 -1.70 -4.92 -16.28
N LYS A 164 -1.66 -4.82 -14.94
CA LYS A 164 -2.38 -5.74 -14.06
C LYS A 164 -3.88 -5.67 -14.22
N ASN A 165 -4.42 -4.51 -14.57
CA ASN A 165 -5.84 -4.28 -14.75
C ASN A 165 -6.31 -4.43 -16.20
N ILE A 166 -5.44 -4.73 -17.16
CA ILE A 166 -5.89 -5.13 -18.51
C ILE A 166 -6.53 -6.51 -18.39
N ALA A 167 -7.73 -6.69 -18.95
CA ALA A 167 -8.36 -7.99 -19.03
C ALA A 167 -7.46 -8.93 -19.85
N LYS A 168 -6.96 -10.01 -19.24
CA LYS A 168 -6.28 -11.05 -20.00
C LYS A 168 -7.36 -11.78 -20.77
N GLU A 169 -7.30 -11.72 -22.09
CA GLU A 169 -8.15 -12.57 -22.92
C GLU A 169 -7.92 -14.02 -22.48
N GLU A 170 -8.98 -14.69 -22.03
CA GLU A 170 -8.93 -16.13 -21.82
C GLU A 170 -8.51 -16.75 -23.14
N LYS A 171 -7.31 -17.34 -23.18
CA LYS A 171 -6.95 -18.23 -24.27
C LYS A 171 -7.91 -19.41 -24.21
N THR A 172 -9.00 -19.32 -24.96
CA THR A 172 -9.85 -20.47 -25.26
C THR A 172 -8.98 -21.44 -26.04
N GLU A 173 -8.35 -22.39 -25.36
CA GLU A 173 -7.83 -23.59 -26.01
C GLU A 173 -9.03 -24.32 -26.62
N VAL A 174 -9.27 -24.07 -27.90
CA VAL A 174 -10.14 -24.91 -28.73
C VAL A 174 -9.43 -26.26 -28.80
N LYS A 175 -9.78 -27.16 -27.89
CA LYS A 175 -9.48 -28.59 -28.05
C LYS A 175 -10.16 -29.03 -29.34
N ALA A 176 -9.37 -29.18 -30.40
CA ALA A 176 -9.81 -29.82 -31.62
C ALA A 176 -10.19 -31.27 -31.28
N GLU A 177 -11.48 -31.56 -31.35
CA GLU A 177 -12.00 -32.92 -31.27
C GLU A 177 -11.60 -33.66 -32.55
N PRO A 178 -10.93 -34.83 -32.47
CA PRO A 178 -10.59 -35.57 -33.67
C PRO A 178 -11.87 -36.18 -34.26
N ALA A 179 -12.14 -35.85 -35.53
CA ALA A 179 -13.21 -36.46 -36.31
C ALA A 179 -13.04 -37.98 -36.36
N LYS A 180 -14.13 -38.70 -36.02
CA LYS A 180 -14.25 -40.16 -36.18
C LYS A 180 -14.56 -40.53 -37.62
#